data_AF-A0A314XW98-F1
#
_entry.id   AF-A0A314XW98-F1
#
_cell.length_a   1.000
_cell.length_b   1.000
_cell.length_c   1.000
_cell.angle_alpha   90.00
_cell.angle_beta   90.00
_cell.angle_gamma   90.00
#
_symmetry.space_group_name_H-M   'P 1'
#
loop_
_entity.id
_entity.type
_entity.pdbx_description
1 polymer ?
#
loop_
_entity_poly.entity_id
_entity_poly.type
_entity_poly.pdbx_seq_one_letter_code
_entity_poly.pdbx_strand_id
1 'polypeptide(L)'
;MSIVTRISKCKCSMICKNSKFLRDELQELESIVDPVHRETKNLTDRMTPKALFTKKHKELVKEGEKSMKETATSCTVVGALIVTMMFAAAFTVPGGNNGDTGLPIFLNEKAFKIFVVSDAISLFSSTTSVMTFLGILTSRYAEDDFLKSLPRKMILGLFTLFISIVSMMIAFSSALLIMLDGHTSHFAFQYSNYLIHLDAISLPC
;
A
#
# COMPACT_ATOMS: atom_id res chain seq x y z
N MET A 1 -0.72 13.59 -7.05
CA MET A 1 -0.27 12.18 -6.99
C MET A 1 1.23 11.94 -7.27
N SER A 2 2.03 12.96 -7.64
CA SER A 2 3.41 12.74 -8.16
C SER A 2 4.56 12.89 -7.17
N ILE A 3 4.40 13.59 -6.05
CA ILE A 3 5.52 13.91 -5.14
C ILE A 3 5.76 12.78 -4.13
N VAL A 4 4.72 12.28 -3.47
CA VAL A 4 4.82 11.18 -2.48
C VAL A 4 5.36 9.90 -3.12
N THR A 5 4.88 9.56 -4.33
CA THR A 5 5.37 8.40 -5.10
C THR A 5 6.82 8.57 -5.53
N ARG A 6 7.25 9.79 -5.90
CA ARG A 6 8.65 10.06 -6.23
C ARG A 6 9.55 10.05 -5.01
N ILE A 7 9.09 10.54 -3.86
CA ILE A 7 9.85 10.51 -2.60
C ILE A 7 9.99 9.07 -2.09
N SER A 8 8.90 8.29 -2.08
CA SER A 8 8.92 6.88 -1.66
C SER A 8 9.74 6.03 -2.64
N LYS A 9 9.62 6.25 -3.95
CA LYS A 9 10.49 5.61 -4.95
C LYS A 9 11.95 6.05 -4.82
N CYS A 10 12.26 7.33 -4.59
CA CYS A 10 13.64 7.78 -4.39
C CYS A 10 14.25 7.17 -3.14
N LYS A 11 13.52 7.12 -2.02
CA LYS A 11 14.04 6.58 -0.75
C LYS A 11 14.20 5.05 -0.81
N CYS A 12 13.23 4.34 -1.40
CA CYS A 12 13.34 2.90 -1.65
C CYS A 12 14.42 2.57 -2.70
N SER A 13 14.57 3.41 -3.73
CA SER A 13 15.65 3.30 -4.72
C SER A 13 17.01 3.54 -4.08
N MET A 14 17.14 4.51 -3.17
CA MET A 14 18.38 4.79 -2.44
C MET A 14 18.77 3.62 -1.53
N ILE A 15 17.83 3.02 -0.82
CA ILE A 15 18.06 1.82 0.01
C ILE A 15 18.46 0.62 -0.86
N CYS A 16 17.76 0.41 -1.98
CA CYS A 16 18.06 -0.68 -2.91
C CYS A 16 19.44 -0.48 -3.59
N LYS A 17 19.76 0.77 -3.96
CA LYS A 17 21.03 1.17 -4.57
C LYS A 17 22.20 1.01 -3.59
N ASN A 18 22.03 1.38 -2.33
CA ASN A 18 23.05 1.13 -1.29
C ASN A 18 23.23 -0.37 -1.04
N SER A 19 22.15 -1.15 -1.01
CA SER A 19 22.25 -2.61 -0.83
C SER A 19 22.92 -3.32 -2.02
N LYS A 20 22.72 -2.80 -3.23
CA LYS A 20 23.32 -3.33 -4.47
C LYS A 20 24.78 -2.91 -4.55
N PHE A 21 25.08 -1.64 -4.28
CA PHE A 21 26.45 -1.10 -4.19
C PHE A 21 27.32 -1.88 -3.19
N LEU A 22 26.81 -2.15 -1.98
CA LEU A 22 27.52 -2.97 -0.99
C LEU A 22 27.75 -4.42 -1.45
N ARG A 23 26.85 -4.97 -2.27
CA ARG A 23 27.02 -6.30 -2.86
C ARG A 23 28.07 -6.30 -3.98
N ASP A 24 28.01 -5.30 -4.84
CA ASP A 24 28.90 -5.15 -5.98
C ASP A 24 30.33 -4.92 -5.50
N GLU A 25 30.55 -4.02 -4.52
CA GLU A 25 31.87 -3.83 -3.90
C GLU A 25 32.37 -5.10 -3.18
N LEU A 26 31.51 -5.79 -2.44
CA LEU A 26 31.91 -7.03 -1.77
C LEU A 26 32.33 -8.11 -2.79
N GLN A 27 31.63 -8.20 -3.91
CA GLN A 27 31.94 -9.14 -4.99
C GLN A 27 33.23 -8.76 -5.72
N GLU A 28 33.51 -7.47 -5.89
CA GLU A 28 34.76 -6.96 -6.44
C GLU A 28 35.94 -7.23 -5.50
N LEU A 29 35.77 -7.03 -4.19
CA LEU A 29 36.79 -7.43 -3.22
C LEU A 29 37.00 -8.94 -3.18
N GLU A 30 35.93 -9.74 -3.31
CA GLU A 30 36.01 -11.20 -3.36
C GLU A 30 36.64 -11.74 -4.66
N SER A 31 36.67 -10.97 -5.75
CA SER A 31 37.33 -11.36 -7.01
C SER A 31 38.82 -10.98 -7.03
N ILE A 32 39.19 -9.90 -6.33
CA ILE A 32 40.59 -9.47 -6.15
C ILE A 32 41.32 -10.35 -5.14
N VAL A 33 40.62 -10.85 -4.11
CA VAL A 33 41.20 -11.73 -3.10
C VAL A 33 41.25 -13.18 -3.61
N ASP A 34 42.47 -13.72 -3.72
CA ASP A 34 42.74 -15.13 -4.06
C ASP A 34 41.93 -16.07 -3.13
N PRO A 35 41.27 -17.13 -3.62
CA PRO A 35 40.40 -18.00 -2.82
C PRO A 35 41.08 -18.59 -1.58
N VAL A 36 42.41 -18.76 -1.60
CA VAL A 36 43.22 -19.22 -0.45
C VAL A 36 43.26 -18.19 0.69
N HIS A 37 43.03 -16.91 0.39
CA HIS A 37 43.15 -15.78 1.33
C HIS A 37 41.81 -15.21 1.83
N ARG A 38 40.67 -15.75 1.38
CA ARG A 38 39.32 -15.26 1.77
C ARG A 38 39.02 -15.39 3.27
N GLU A 39 39.57 -16.42 3.90
CA GLU A 39 39.41 -16.71 5.33
C GLU A 39 40.65 -16.28 6.14
N THR A 40 41.72 -15.86 5.47
CA THR A 40 42.99 -15.54 6.11
C THR A 40 42.87 -14.19 6.81
N LYS A 41 43.09 -14.22 8.12
CA LYS A 41 43.05 -13.03 8.95
C LYS A 41 44.27 -12.18 8.66
N ASN A 42 44.05 -10.89 8.41
CA ASN A 42 45.14 -9.96 8.17
C ASN A 42 46.03 -9.84 9.42
N LEU A 43 47.36 -9.75 9.25
CA LEU A 43 48.32 -9.78 10.38
C LEU A 43 48.11 -8.62 11.37
N THR A 44 47.67 -7.46 10.87
CA THR A 44 47.51 -6.22 11.65
C THR A 44 46.24 -6.21 12.50
N ASP A 45 45.10 -6.62 11.93
CA ASP A 45 43.78 -6.48 12.54
C ASP A 45 43.15 -7.83 12.96
N ARG A 46 43.79 -8.97 12.65
CA ARG A 46 43.27 -10.34 12.82
C ARG A 46 41.84 -10.55 12.31
N MET A 47 41.43 -9.80 11.29
CA MET A 47 40.10 -9.85 10.69
C MET A 47 40.18 -10.36 9.24
N THR A 48 39.13 -11.05 8.80
CA THR A 48 38.95 -11.42 7.39
C THR A 48 38.59 -10.19 6.56
N PRO A 49 38.85 -10.20 5.24
CA PRO A 49 38.48 -9.11 4.33
C PRO A 49 36.99 -8.73 4.44
N LYS A 50 36.13 -9.74 4.61
CA LYS A 50 34.69 -9.58 4.81
C LYS A 50 34.35 -8.88 6.13
N ALA A 51 35.00 -9.27 7.23
CA ALA A 51 34.81 -8.62 8.53
C ALA A 51 35.29 -7.15 8.52
N LEU A 52 36.40 -6.87 7.81
CA LEU A 52 36.91 -5.52 7.65
C LEU A 52 35.96 -4.64 6.82
N PHE A 53 35.38 -5.20 5.74
CA PHE A 53 34.36 -4.54 4.93
C PHE A 53 33.10 -4.24 5.76
N THR A 54 32.55 -5.21 6.49
CA THR A 54 31.41 -4.98 7.39
C THR A 54 31.71 -3.94 8.45
N LYS A 55 32.94 -3.89 8.99
CA LYS A 55 33.36 -2.86 9.96
C LYS A 55 33.40 -1.47 9.32
N LYS A 56 33.95 -1.33 8.11
CA LYS A 56 34.01 -0.06 7.37
C LYS A 56 32.64 0.45 6.96
N HIS A 57 31.72 -0.43 6.59
CA HIS A 57 30.37 -0.07 6.13
C HIS A 57 29.29 -0.17 7.22
N LYS A 58 29.68 -0.33 8.50
CA LYS A 58 28.76 -0.48 9.63
C LYS A 58 27.82 0.72 9.79
N GLU A 59 28.34 1.94 9.65
CA GLU A 59 27.54 3.16 9.76
C GLU A 59 26.50 3.27 8.64
N LEU A 60 26.84 2.90 7.40
CA LEU A 60 25.89 2.89 6.27
C LEU A 60 24.76 1.87 6.45
N VAL A 61 25.07 0.70 7.02
CA VAL A 61 24.05 -0.31 7.34
C VAL A 61 23.10 0.20 8.43
N LYS A 62 23.65 0.84 9.47
CA LYS A 62 22.88 1.42 10.58
C LYS A 62 21.98 2.57 10.11
N GLU A 63 22.47 3.42 9.22
CA GLU A 63 21.68 4.49 8.60
C GLU A 63 20.59 3.92 7.69
N GLY A 64 20.91 2.89 6.90
CA GLY A 64 19.94 2.16 6.08
C GLY A 64 18.82 1.55 6.92
N GLU A 65 19.15 0.87 8.02
CA GLU A 65 18.19 0.28 8.94
C GLU A 65 17.27 1.33 9.58
N LYS A 66 17.85 2.46 10.04
CA LYS A 66 17.07 3.57 10.59
C LYS A 66 16.09 4.13 9.55
N SER A 67 16.56 4.38 8.33
CA SER A 67 15.74 4.88 7.22
C SER A 67 14.62 3.91 6.84
N MET A 68 14.89 2.60 6.85
CA MET A 68 13.89 1.56 6.62
C MET A 68 12.83 1.53 7.71
N LYS A 69 13.22 1.63 8.99
CA LYS A 69 12.29 1.69 10.12
C LYS A 69 11.41 2.93 10.07
N GLU A 70 11.99 4.11 9.83
CA GLU A 70 11.21 5.35 9.66
C GLU A 70 10.18 5.22 8.54
N THR A 71 10.60 4.68 7.40
CA THR A 71 9.72 4.46 6.24
C THR A 71 8.62 3.45 6.56
N ALA A 72 8.95 2.33 7.21
CA ALA A 72 7.98 1.31 7.61
C ALA A 72 6.94 1.87 8.58
N THR A 73 7.34 2.71 9.55
CA THR A 73 6.42 3.39 10.47
C THR A 73 5.44 4.29 9.71
N SER A 74 5.94 5.17 8.84
CA SER A 74 5.07 6.06 8.06
C SER A 74 4.12 5.27 7.15
N CYS A 75 4.59 4.23 6.47
CA CYS A 75 3.76 3.38 5.63
C CYS A 75 2.72 2.57 6.43
N THR A 76 3.07 2.12 7.63
CA THR A 76 2.13 1.43 8.54
C THR A 76 0.99 2.36 8.94
N VAL A 77 1.28 3.61 9.29
CA VAL A 77 0.25 4.61 9.64
C VAL A 77 -0.67 4.88 8.45
N VAL A 78 -0.11 5.08 7.25
CA VAL A 78 -0.91 5.28 6.03
C VAL A 78 -1.77 4.04 5.72
N GLY A 79 -1.21 2.84 5.84
CA GLY A 79 -1.95 1.60 5.62
C GLY A 79 -3.10 1.41 6.61
N ALA A 80 -2.86 1.66 7.90
CA ALA A 80 -3.88 1.60 8.95
C ALA A 80 -5.01 2.62 8.71
N LEU A 81 -4.66 3.82 8.25
CA LEU A 81 -5.65 4.83 7.87
C LEU A 81 -6.53 4.36 6.72
N ILE A 82 -5.93 3.77 5.67
CA ILE A 82 -6.70 3.22 4.54
C ILE A 82 -7.62 2.09 5.03
N VAL A 83 -7.12 1.17 5.86
CA VAL A 83 -7.96 0.09 6.43
C VAL A 83 -9.16 0.66 7.16
N THR A 84 -8.96 1.67 8.00
CA THR A 84 -10.03 2.30 8.78
C THR A 84 -11.06 2.98 7.87
N MET A 85 -10.61 3.72 6.86
CA MET A 85 -11.49 4.42 5.92
C MET A 85 -12.32 3.45 5.08
N MET A 86 -11.71 2.39 4.56
CA MET A 86 -12.40 1.38 3.74
C MET A 86 -13.34 0.53 4.59
N PHE A 87 -12.93 0.16 5.81
CA PHE A 87 -13.81 -0.55 6.75
C PHE A 87 -15.06 0.27 7.07
N ALA A 88 -14.90 1.58 7.34
CA ALA A 88 -16.04 2.47 7.51
C ALA A 88 -16.89 2.53 6.23
N ALA A 89 -16.26 2.69 5.06
CA ALA A 89 -16.94 2.76 3.77
C ALA A 89 -17.82 1.52 3.52
N ALA A 90 -17.33 0.31 3.85
CA ALA A 90 -18.07 -0.93 3.71
C ALA A 90 -19.39 -0.98 4.50
N PHE A 91 -19.46 -0.35 5.67
CA PHE A 91 -20.68 -0.31 6.50
C PHE A 91 -21.54 0.94 6.26
N THR A 92 -20.97 2.01 5.71
CA THR A 92 -21.71 3.26 5.45
C THR A 92 -22.37 3.31 4.07
N VAL A 93 -22.25 2.26 3.24
CA VAL A 93 -22.89 2.27 1.91
C VAL A 93 -24.41 2.26 2.05
N PRO A 94 -25.13 3.19 1.40
CA PRO A 94 -26.59 3.20 1.42
C PRO A 94 -27.13 2.01 0.62
N GLY A 95 -27.40 0.90 1.30
CA GLY A 95 -28.03 -0.29 0.73
C GLY A 95 -29.47 -0.41 1.23
N GLY A 96 -30.37 0.43 0.71
CA GLY A 96 -31.80 0.31 1.01
C GLY A 96 -32.34 -1.06 0.56
N ASN A 97 -33.29 -1.64 1.30
CA ASN A 97 -33.97 -2.86 0.92
C ASN A 97 -35.16 -2.53 -0.01
N ASN A 98 -35.35 -3.30 -1.08
CA ASN A 98 -36.50 -3.15 -1.95
C ASN A 98 -37.72 -3.75 -1.22
N GLY A 99 -38.70 -2.93 -0.89
CA GLY A 99 -39.85 -3.28 -0.03
C GLY A 99 -40.66 -4.49 -0.52
N ASP A 100 -40.63 -4.78 -1.82
CA ASP A 100 -41.41 -5.85 -2.45
C ASP A 100 -40.68 -7.19 -2.56
N THR A 101 -39.33 -7.20 -2.49
CA THR A 101 -38.52 -8.40 -2.78
C THR A 101 -37.52 -8.77 -1.67
N GLY A 102 -37.30 -7.90 -0.68
CA GLY A 102 -36.34 -8.18 0.40
C GLY A 102 -34.87 -8.15 -0.04
N LEU A 103 -34.60 -7.76 -1.30
CA LEU A 103 -33.27 -7.61 -1.86
C LEU A 103 -32.80 -6.15 -1.80
N PRO A 104 -31.54 -5.89 -1.42
CA PRO A 104 -30.96 -4.54 -1.49
C PRO A 104 -31.09 -3.92 -2.90
N ILE A 105 -31.67 -2.73 -2.97
CA ILE A 105 -32.02 -1.99 -4.20
C ILE A 105 -30.77 -1.78 -5.09
N PHE A 106 -29.60 -1.59 -4.48
CA PHE A 106 -28.35 -1.32 -5.19
C PHE A 106 -27.50 -2.57 -5.51
N LEU A 107 -27.92 -3.78 -5.12
CA LEU A 107 -27.12 -5.00 -5.35
C LEU A 107 -26.94 -5.36 -6.84
N ASN A 108 -27.90 -5.00 -7.70
CA ASN A 108 -27.85 -5.31 -9.12
C ASN A 108 -27.09 -4.28 -9.96
N GLU A 109 -26.69 -3.14 -9.36
CA GLU A 109 -25.95 -2.12 -10.06
C GLU A 109 -24.48 -2.49 -10.21
N LYS A 110 -23.96 -2.38 -11.44
CA LYS A 110 -22.57 -2.75 -11.75
C LYS A 110 -21.58 -1.93 -10.91
N ALA A 111 -21.91 -0.66 -10.65
CA ALA A 111 -21.09 0.24 -9.84
C ALA A 111 -20.99 -0.22 -8.37
N PHE A 112 -22.07 -0.73 -7.78
CA PHE A 112 -22.07 -1.23 -6.39
C PHE A 112 -21.22 -2.51 -6.26
N LYS A 113 -21.32 -3.44 -7.22
CA LYS A 113 -20.48 -4.63 -7.22
C LYS A 113 -18.99 -4.30 -7.37
N ILE A 114 -18.67 -3.34 -8.24
CA ILE A 114 -17.28 -2.84 -8.40
C ILE A 114 -16.80 -2.16 -7.11
N PHE A 115 -17.65 -1.37 -6.46
CA PHE A 115 -17.34 -0.73 -5.18
C PHE A 115 -16.96 -1.78 -4.11
N VAL A 116 -17.83 -2.77 -3.86
CA VAL A 116 -17.60 -3.79 -2.81
C VAL A 116 -16.33 -4.61 -3.10
N VAL A 117 -16.12 -5.02 -4.36
CA VAL A 117 -14.93 -5.78 -4.74
C VAL A 117 -13.65 -4.95 -4.58
N SER A 118 -13.68 -3.69 -5.02
CA SER A 118 -12.53 -2.78 -4.93
C SER A 118 -12.19 -2.40 -3.48
N ASP A 119 -13.21 -2.23 -2.64
CA ASP A 119 -13.07 -1.98 -1.21
C ASP A 119 -12.41 -3.17 -0.50
N ALA A 120 -12.90 -4.40 -0.77
CA ALA A 120 -12.32 -5.63 -0.23
C ALA A 120 -10.86 -5.82 -0.65
N ILE A 121 -10.54 -5.61 -1.94
CA ILE A 121 -9.16 -5.70 -2.44
C ILE A 121 -8.26 -4.67 -1.73
N SER A 122 -8.75 -3.44 -1.55
CA SER A 122 -8.02 -2.40 -0.82
C SER A 122 -7.75 -2.79 0.62
N LEU A 123 -8.75 -3.34 1.32
CA LEU A 123 -8.67 -3.79 2.70
C LEU A 123 -7.65 -4.92 2.89
N PHE A 124 -7.76 -5.99 2.10
CA PHE A 124 -6.85 -7.13 2.22
C PHE A 124 -5.42 -6.76 1.85
N SER A 125 -5.24 -5.97 0.77
CA SER A 125 -3.92 -5.52 0.33
C SER A 125 -3.27 -4.57 1.36
N SER A 126 -4.01 -3.61 1.90
CA SER A 126 -3.50 -2.69 2.93
C SER A 126 -3.18 -3.42 4.23
N THR A 127 -4.04 -4.33 4.69
CA THR A 127 -3.81 -5.13 5.91
C THR A 127 -2.55 -5.99 5.78
N THR A 128 -2.37 -6.65 4.63
CA THR A 128 -1.15 -7.43 4.34
C THR A 128 0.10 -6.56 4.35
N SER A 129 0.02 -5.36 3.77
CA SER A 129 1.11 -4.38 3.80
C SER A 129 1.44 -3.93 5.22
N VAL A 130 0.42 -3.61 6.03
CA VAL A 130 0.56 -3.21 7.44
C VAL A 130 1.22 -4.33 8.24
N MET A 131 0.78 -5.58 8.07
CA MET A 131 1.36 -6.72 8.77
C MET A 131 2.83 -6.94 8.36
N THR A 132 3.15 -6.71 7.09
CA THR A 132 4.54 -6.79 6.60
C THR A 132 5.42 -5.69 7.19
N PHE A 133 4.95 -4.44 7.24
CA PHE A 133 5.71 -3.33 7.83
C PHE A 133 5.81 -3.41 9.35
N LEU A 134 4.75 -3.83 10.04
CA LEU A 134 4.79 -4.16 11.46
C LEU A 134 5.79 -5.29 11.73
N GLY A 135 5.83 -6.32 10.89
CA GLY A 135 6.83 -7.37 10.95
C GLY A 135 8.27 -6.83 10.86
N ILE A 136 8.52 -5.82 10.02
CA ILE A 136 9.83 -5.16 9.91
C ILE A 136 10.15 -4.33 11.17
N LEU A 137 9.17 -3.63 11.74
CA LEU A 137 9.34 -2.83 12.96
C LEU A 137 9.58 -3.71 14.20
N THR A 138 8.89 -4.84 14.28
CA THR A 138 8.96 -5.82 15.37
C THR A 138 10.13 -6.81 15.21
N SER A 139 10.75 -6.89 14.03
CA SER A 139 11.87 -7.80 13.70
C SER A 139 13.12 -7.66 14.58
N ARG A 140 13.18 -6.68 15.49
CA ARG A 140 14.23 -6.62 16.53
C ARG A 140 14.24 -7.83 17.48
N TYR A 141 13.28 -8.75 17.38
CA TYR A 141 13.18 -9.94 18.24
C TYR A 141 13.69 -11.25 17.59
N ALA A 142 14.17 -11.23 16.34
CA ALA A 142 14.75 -12.40 15.66
C ALA A 142 15.91 -11.95 14.76
N GLU A 143 17.08 -11.82 15.37
CA GLU A 143 18.27 -11.16 14.82
C GLU A 143 18.97 -12.00 13.73
N ASP A 144 19.63 -11.28 12.80
CA ASP A 144 20.54 -11.75 11.75
C ASP A 144 19.96 -12.29 10.42
N ASP A 145 19.24 -13.41 10.36
CA ASP A 145 18.84 -13.96 9.05
C ASP A 145 17.71 -13.17 8.36
N PHE A 146 16.87 -12.50 9.16
CA PHE A 146 15.78 -11.68 8.64
C PHE A 146 16.29 -10.40 7.96
N LEU A 147 17.39 -9.81 8.42
CA LEU A 147 17.94 -8.56 7.88
C LEU A 147 18.32 -8.67 6.40
N LYS A 148 18.74 -9.86 5.95
CA LYS A 148 19.04 -10.11 4.53
C LYS A 148 17.78 -10.19 3.67
N SER A 149 16.66 -10.64 4.24
CA SER A 149 15.35 -10.72 3.57
C SER A 149 14.50 -9.44 3.71
N LEU A 150 14.86 -8.57 4.65
CA LEU A 150 14.15 -7.33 4.98
C LEU A 150 13.90 -6.42 3.77
N PRO A 151 14.90 -6.13 2.91
CA PRO A 151 14.70 -5.29 1.73
C PRO A 151 13.66 -5.87 0.78
N ARG A 152 13.61 -7.20 0.64
CA ARG A 152 12.64 -7.89 -0.22
C ARG A 152 11.21 -7.78 0.32
N LYS A 153 11.03 -7.99 1.63
CA LYS A 153 9.73 -7.81 2.31
C LYS A 153 9.25 -6.36 2.23
N MET A 154 10.15 -5.40 2.39
CA MET A 154 9.82 -3.97 2.29
C MET A 154 9.29 -3.60 0.89
N ILE A 155 9.95 -4.10 -0.16
CA ILE A 155 9.51 -3.90 -1.54
C ILE A 155 8.12 -4.51 -1.75
N LEU A 156 7.90 -5.75 -1.31
CA LEU A 156 6.61 -6.43 -1.43
C LEU A 156 5.49 -5.64 -0.71
N GLY A 157 5.74 -5.18 0.51
CA GLY A 157 4.79 -4.34 1.27
C GLY A 157 4.45 -3.05 0.52
N LEU A 158 5.46 -2.36 -0.02
CA LEU A 158 5.25 -1.12 -0.77
C LEU A 158 4.44 -1.34 -2.07
N PHE A 159 4.65 -2.46 -2.76
CA PHE A 159 3.85 -2.85 -3.91
C PHE A 159 2.37 -3.08 -3.54
N THR A 160 2.11 -3.83 -2.45
CA THR A 160 0.73 -4.05 -1.97
C THR A 160 0.06 -2.76 -1.51
N LEU A 161 0.81 -1.83 -0.92
CA LEU A 161 0.28 -0.53 -0.52
C LEU A 161 -0.09 0.33 -1.74
N PHE A 162 0.71 0.29 -2.81
CA PHE A 162 0.39 0.99 -4.05
C PHE A 162 -0.89 0.45 -4.70
N ILE A 163 -1.06 -0.88 -4.73
CA ILE A 163 -2.30 -1.52 -5.23
C ILE A 163 -3.50 -1.07 -4.40
N SER A 164 -3.37 -1.00 -3.07
CA SER A 164 -4.44 -0.52 -2.20
C SER A 164 -4.84 0.93 -2.50
N ILE A 165 -3.88 1.84 -2.70
CA ILE A 165 -4.19 3.25 -3.05
C ILE A 165 -4.95 3.32 -4.38
N VAL A 166 -4.55 2.56 -5.39
CA VAL A 166 -5.25 2.54 -6.69
C VAL A 166 -6.67 1.97 -6.52
N SER A 167 -6.82 0.87 -5.77
CA SER A 167 -8.12 0.25 -5.47
C SER A 167 -9.05 1.19 -4.70
N MET A 168 -8.52 1.95 -3.75
CA MET A 168 -9.26 2.97 -3.01
C MET A 168 -9.76 4.08 -3.94
N MET A 169 -8.95 4.53 -4.91
CA MET A 169 -9.39 5.54 -5.88
C MET A 169 -10.52 5.02 -6.76
N ILE A 170 -10.46 3.75 -7.19
CA ILE A 170 -11.53 3.11 -7.94
C ILE A 170 -12.80 3.01 -7.09
N ALA A 171 -12.69 2.58 -5.83
CA ALA A 171 -13.82 2.51 -4.91
C ALA A 171 -14.47 3.88 -4.71
N PHE A 172 -13.67 4.94 -4.52
CA PHE A 172 -14.17 6.30 -4.41
C PHE A 172 -14.88 6.78 -5.69
N SER A 173 -14.32 6.51 -6.86
CA SER A 173 -14.98 6.82 -8.14
C SER A 173 -16.30 6.06 -8.30
N SER A 174 -16.35 4.78 -7.96
CA SER A 174 -17.58 3.99 -7.99
C SER A 174 -18.62 4.51 -6.99
N ALA A 175 -18.21 4.89 -5.77
CA ALA A 175 -19.09 5.49 -4.79
C ALA A 175 -19.69 6.81 -5.28
N LEU A 176 -18.88 7.67 -5.91
CA LEU A 176 -19.37 8.90 -6.52
C LEU A 176 -20.34 8.62 -7.67
N LEU A 177 -20.07 7.62 -8.52
CA LEU A 177 -21.00 7.24 -9.58
C LEU A 177 -22.35 6.77 -9.02
N ILE A 178 -22.36 5.95 -7.96
CA ILE A 178 -23.59 5.51 -7.29
C ILE A 178 -24.33 6.72 -6.69
N MET A 179 -23.61 7.64 -6.06
CA MET A 179 -24.19 8.82 -5.44
C MET A 179 -24.74 9.83 -6.46
N LEU A 180 -24.06 10.03 -7.59
CA LEU A 180 -24.54 10.89 -8.68
C LEU A 180 -25.70 10.25 -9.44
N ASP A 181 -25.67 8.94 -9.67
CA ASP A 181 -26.78 8.22 -10.29
C ASP A 181 -28.03 8.22 -9.39
N GLY A 182 -27.82 8.16 -8.08
CA GLY A 182 -28.81 8.45 -7.05
C GLY A 182 -29.37 9.88 -7.13
N HIS A 183 -28.56 10.86 -7.53
CA HIS A 183 -28.99 12.25 -7.67
C HIS A 183 -29.70 12.51 -8.99
N THR A 184 -29.38 11.81 -10.09
CA THR A 184 -30.22 11.81 -11.30
C THR A 184 -31.54 11.09 -11.06
N SER A 185 -31.62 10.09 -10.18
CA SER A 185 -32.89 9.48 -9.80
C SER A 185 -33.69 10.32 -8.81
N HIS A 186 -33.07 11.05 -7.88
CA HIS A 186 -33.78 12.03 -7.02
C HIS A 186 -34.18 13.29 -7.79
N PHE A 187 -33.32 13.84 -8.66
CA PHE A 187 -33.70 14.93 -9.56
C PHE A 187 -34.68 14.48 -10.64
N ALA A 188 -34.60 13.26 -11.19
CA ALA A 188 -35.61 12.75 -12.13
C ALA A 188 -36.93 12.38 -11.42
N PHE A 189 -36.93 11.90 -10.18
CA PHE A 189 -38.16 11.73 -9.39
C PHE A 189 -38.78 13.07 -9.01
N GLN A 190 -37.96 14.09 -8.71
CA GLN A 190 -38.45 15.43 -8.37
C GLN A 190 -38.89 16.21 -9.63
N TYR A 191 -38.23 16.03 -10.78
CA TYR A 191 -38.66 16.57 -12.09
C TYR A 191 -39.90 15.83 -12.62
N SER A 192 -39.96 14.50 -12.51
CA SER A 192 -41.12 13.73 -12.98
C SER A 192 -42.34 13.98 -12.10
N ASN A 193 -42.20 14.16 -10.77
CA ASN A 193 -43.31 14.62 -9.92
C ASN A 193 -43.74 16.05 -10.23
N TYR A 194 -42.80 16.97 -10.53
CA TYR A 194 -43.13 18.35 -10.90
C TYR A 194 -43.79 18.44 -12.28
N LEU A 195 -43.39 17.61 -13.25
CA LEU A 195 -43.97 17.52 -14.60
C LEU A 195 -45.38 16.90 -14.56
N ILE A 196 -45.60 15.81 -13.80
CA ILE A 196 -46.92 15.21 -13.59
C ILE A 196 -47.87 16.21 -12.88
N HIS A 197 -47.34 17.04 -11.97
CA HIS A 197 -48.13 18.08 -11.29
C HIS A 197 -48.44 19.29 -12.21
N LEU A 198 -47.62 19.59 -13.22
CA LEU A 198 -47.88 20.65 -14.21
C LEU A 198 -48.90 20.19 -15.28
N ASP A 199 -48.82 18.93 -15.71
CA ASP A 199 -49.76 18.33 -16.66
C ASP A 199 -51.16 18.16 -16.04
N ALA A 200 -51.26 17.97 -14.71
CA ALA A 200 -52.54 17.94 -13.99
C ALA A 200 -53.23 19.33 -13.86
N ILE A 201 -52.49 20.44 -14.01
CA ILE A 201 -53.04 21.81 -13.92
C ILE A 201 -53.42 22.36 -15.32
N SER A 202 -52.87 21.78 -16.39
CA SER A 202 -53.11 22.21 -17.77
C SER A 202 -54.10 21.33 -18.56
N LEU A 203 -54.74 20.34 -17.94
CA LEU A 203 -55.92 19.67 -18.51
C LEU A 203 -57.21 20.37 -18.03
N PRO A 204 -57.88 21.18 -18.87
CA PRO A 204 -59.21 21.68 -18.59
C PRO A 204 -60.25 20.58 -18.87
N CYS A 205 -61.07 20.29 -17.86
CA CYS A 205 -62.48 19.94 -18.02
C CYS A 205 -63.24 20.50 -16.81
#